data_AF-A0A927X0M9-F1
#
_entry.id   AF-A0A927X0M9-F1
#
_cell.length_a   1.000
_cell.length_b   1.000
_cell.length_c   1.000
_cell.angle_alpha   90.00
_cell.angle_beta   90.00
_cell.angle_gamma   90.00
#
_symmetry.space_group_name_H-M   'P 1'
#
loop_
_entity.id
_entity.type
_entity.pdbx_description
1 polymer ?
#
loop_
_entity_poly.entity_id
_entity_poly.type
_entity_poly.pdbx_seq_one_letter_code
_entity_poly.pdbx_strand_id
1 'polypeptide(L)'
;MKKVFLFLYPINEYFQFYKYYETQYQNPLEILNQSINQRYRNKGYEVVFALFPDTNLYGINKHEQDQIIYTDITLESFITNPVPVYPNEQKLINQIGNFNKIVLAGFHETDCVKRVAQYCYQQGYDTLIDIDLTDNFFVLAKDTNYFKIDEYNPIKLKEHLLSKDPSAKRLLTRKYQHPMYNMNIGNKYKKK
;
A
#
# COMPACT_ATOMS: atom_id res chain seq x y z
N MET A 1 8.31 -6.03 19.88
CA MET A 1 8.74 -5.41 18.61
C MET A 1 7.51 -4.79 17.96
N LYS A 2 7.46 -3.47 17.80
CA LYS A 2 6.25 -2.78 17.29
C LYS A 2 6.19 -2.90 15.75
N LYS A 3 5.02 -3.30 15.25
CA LYS A 3 4.74 -3.54 13.82
C LYS A 3 3.61 -2.61 13.39
N VAL A 4 3.78 -1.94 12.25
CA VAL A 4 2.82 -0.97 11.71
C VAL A 4 2.34 -1.42 10.35
N PHE A 5 1.03 -1.31 10.10
CA PHE A 5 0.46 -1.34 8.77
C PHE A 5 -0.04 0.07 8.44
N LEU A 6 0.58 0.70 7.43
CA LEU A 6 0.24 2.04 6.98
C LEU A 6 -0.49 1.97 5.64
N PHE A 7 -1.75 2.37 5.63
CA PHE A 7 -2.54 2.48 4.40
C PHE A 7 -2.64 3.94 3.97
N LEU A 8 -2.08 4.26 2.82
CA LEU A 8 -2.04 5.63 2.30
C LEU A 8 -3.33 6.00 1.55
N TYR A 9 -3.90 7.12 1.96
CA TYR A 9 -4.95 7.86 1.29
C TYR A 9 -6.19 7.04 0.90
N PRO A 10 -6.81 6.31 1.85
CA PRO A 10 -8.13 5.70 1.64
C PRO A 10 -9.22 6.78 1.59
N ILE A 11 -9.27 7.55 0.50
CA ILE A 11 -10.17 8.69 0.28
C ILE A 11 -11.11 8.42 -0.90
N ASN A 12 -12.28 9.05 -0.89
CA ASN A 12 -13.32 8.79 -1.88
C ASN A 12 -12.83 9.01 -3.31
N GLU A 13 -12.06 10.06 -3.57
CA GLU A 13 -11.53 10.45 -4.88
C GLU A 13 -10.73 9.32 -5.54
N TYR A 14 -9.91 8.61 -4.76
CA TYR A 14 -9.11 7.50 -5.28
C TYR A 14 -9.93 6.22 -5.44
N PHE A 15 -10.90 5.95 -4.57
CA PHE A 15 -11.79 4.81 -4.71
C PHE A 15 -12.76 4.96 -5.90
N GLN A 16 -13.23 6.17 -6.19
CA GLN A 16 -14.19 6.45 -7.27
C GLN A 16 -13.64 6.07 -8.65
N PHE A 17 -12.34 6.23 -8.87
CA PHE A 17 -11.69 5.79 -10.12
C PHE A 17 -11.92 4.30 -10.40
N TYR A 18 -12.09 3.48 -9.34
CA TYR A 18 -12.23 2.04 -9.44
C TYR A 18 -13.67 1.53 -9.29
N LYS A 19 -14.63 2.40 -8.95
CA LYS A 19 -16.05 2.04 -8.88
C LYS A 19 -16.64 1.62 -10.23
N TYR A 20 -16.09 2.12 -11.33
CA TYR A 20 -16.49 1.69 -12.68
C TYR A 20 -16.26 0.18 -12.93
N TYR A 21 -15.45 -0.49 -12.11
CA TYR A 21 -15.20 -1.93 -12.19
C TYR A 21 -16.06 -2.77 -11.24
N GLU A 22 -17.02 -2.16 -10.53
CA GLU A 22 -18.03 -2.84 -9.72
C GLU A 22 -19.13 -3.39 -10.63
N THR A 23 -18.93 -4.60 -11.16
CA THR A 23 -20.02 -5.39 -11.73
C THR A 23 -20.05 -6.77 -11.07
N GLN A 24 -21.26 -7.17 -10.64
CA GLN A 24 -21.72 -8.52 -10.24
C GLN A 24 -20.99 -9.34 -9.15
N TYR A 25 -19.88 -8.88 -8.58
CA TYR A 25 -19.13 -9.60 -7.53
C TYR A 25 -19.24 -8.95 -6.14
N GLN A 26 -18.85 -9.68 -5.08
CA GLN A 26 -18.77 -9.20 -3.68
C GLN A 26 -18.18 -7.79 -3.60
N ASN A 27 -18.71 -6.97 -2.69
CA ASN A 27 -18.26 -5.60 -2.51
C ASN A 27 -16.74 -5.57 -2.26
N PRO A 28 -15.92 -5.00 -3.16
CA PRO A 28 -14.46 -5.01 -3.03
C PRO A 28 -14.00 -4.35 -1.73
N LEU A 29 -14.75 -3.37 -1.22
CA LEU A 29 -14.43 -2.71 0.05
C LEU A 29 -14.60 -3.67 1.25
N GLU A 30 -15.54 -4.61 1.18
CA GLU A 30 -15.69 -5.62 2.23
C GLU A 30 -14.47 -6.55 2.26
N ILE A 31 -14.03 -7.04 1.09
CA ILE A 31 -12.84 -7.87 0.95
C ILE A 31 -11.59 -7.10 1.41
N LEU A 32 -11.49 -5.81 1.11
CA LEU A 32 -10.39 -4.96 1.56
C LEU A 32 -10.34 -4.87 3.09
N ASN A 33 -11.49 -4.60 3.72
CA ASN A 33 -11.60 -4.53 5.18
C ASN A 33 -11.29 -5.88 5.85
N GLN A 34 -11.79 -6.99 5.30
CA GLN A 34 -11.44 -8.32 5.76
C GLN A 34 -9.94 -8.58 5.63
N SER A 35 -9.32 -8.13 4.54
CA SER A 35 -7.87 -8.31 4.33
C SER A 35 -7.05 -7.52 5.34
N ILE A 36 -7.42 -6.27 5.62
CA ILE A 36 -6.75 -5.45 6.66
C ILE A 36 -6.88 -6.12 8.03
N ASN A 37 -8.08 -6.63 8.35
CA ASN A 37 -8.31 -7.37 9.58
C ASN A 37 -7.43 -8.61 9.71
N GLN A 38 -7.48 -9.50 8.71
CA GLN A 38 -6.83 -10.80 8.77
C GLN A 38 -5.31 -10.72 8.60
N ARG A 39 -4.81 -9.85 7.71
CA ARG A 39 -3.37 -9.70 7.46
C ARG A 39 -2.67 -8.89 8.55
N TYR A 40 -3.35 -7.91 9.15
CA TYR A 40 -2.68 -6.92 10.01
C TYR A 40 -3.24 -6.83 11.42
N ARG A 41 -4.53 -6.50 11.60
CA ARG A 41 -5.11 -6.34 12.96
C ARG A 41 -4.96 -7.63 13.79
N ASN A 42 -5.39 -8.76 13.23
CA ASN A 42 -5.32 -10.07 13.89
C ASN A 42 -3.89 -10.56 14.14
N LYS A 43 -2.90 -10.00 13.43
CA LYS A 43 -1.48 -10.34 13.58
C LYS A 43 -0.74 -9.32 14.45
N GLY A 44 -1.46 -8.46 15.19
CA GLY A 44 -0.89 -7.51 16.14
C GLY A 44 -0.09 -6.38 15.49
N TYR A 45 -0.50 -5.94 14.30
CA TYR A 45 -0.04 -4.68 13.73
C TYR A 45 -0.89 -3.53 14.26
N GLU A 46 -0.25 -2.41 14.58
CA GLU A 46 -0.94 -1.13 14.69
C GLU A 46 -1.32 -0.67 13.28
N VAL A 47 -2.62 -0.46 13.05
CA VAL A 47 -3.13 -0.01 11.76
C VAL A 47 -3.25 1.50 11.75
N VAL A 48 -2.62 2.13 10.76
CA VAL A 48 -2.55 3.57 10.60
C VAL A 48 -3.05 3.95 9.21
N PHE A 49 -3.93 4.95 9.15
CA PHE A 49 -4.42 5.52 7.90
C PHE A 49 -3.83 6.93 7.72
N ALA A 50 -3.14 7.17 6.60
CA ALA A 50 -2.70 8.51 6.25
C ALA A 50 -3.73 9.18 5.36
N LEU A 51 -4.12 10.41 5.69
CA LEU A 51 -5.09 11.22 4.94
C LEU A 51 -4.51 12.59 4.59
N PHE A 52 -5.10 13.23 3.58
CA PHE A 52 -4.95 14.68 3.41
C PHE A 52 -5.85 15.41 4.43
N PRO A 53 -5.42 16.55 5.01
CA PRO A 53 -6.19 17.29 6.03
C PRO A 53 -7.60 17.69 5.63
N ASP A 54 -7.84 17.91 4.33
CA ASP A 54 -9.11 18.33 3.72
C ASP A 54 -9.96 17.14 3.23
N THR A 55 -9.62 15.92 3.63
CA THR A 55 -10.30 14.69 3.20
C THR A 55 -10.78 13.85 4.37
N ASN A 56 -11.70 12.92 4.08
CA ASN A 56 -12.24 11.98 5.06
C ASN A 56 -11.86 10.54 4.70
N LEU A 57 -11.69 9.70 5.73
CA LEU A 57 -11.53 8.25 5.57
C LEU A 57 -12.75 7.68 4.83
N TYR A 58 -12.50 6.95 3.76
CA TYR A 58 -13.53 6.38 2.91
C TYR A 58 -13.30 4.88 2.65
N GLY A 59 -14.37 4.10 2.65
CA GLY A 59 -14.35 2.67 2.29
C GLY A 59 -13.66 1.74 3.29
N ILE A 60 -13.19 2.27 4.42
CA ILE A 60 -12.51 1.52 5.47
C ILE A 60 -13.30 1.59 6.79
N ASN A 61 -13.50 0.43 7.40
CA ASN A 61 -14.06 0.27 8.73
C ASN A 61 -12.94 0.47 9.76
N LYS A 62 -12.81 1.70 10.26
CA LYS A 62 -11.84 2.05 11.31
C LYS A 62 -12.26 1.41 12.63
N HIS A 63 -11.31 0.78 13.32
CA HIS A 63 -11.46 0.34 14.71
C HIS A 63 -10.97 1.44 15.67
N GLU A 64 -11.41 1.42 16.93
CA GLU A 64 -11.02 2.43 17.92
C GLU A 64 -9.50 2.54 18.08
N GLN A 65 -8.80 1.40 18.03
CA GLN A 65 -7.35 1.30 18.20
C GLN A 65 -6.56 1.73 16.95
N ASP A 66 -7.21 1.89 15.79
CA ASP A 66 -6.54 2.37 14.59
C ASP A 66 -6.24 3.87 14.71
N GLN A 67 -5.13 4.31 14.12
CA GLN A 67 -4.73 5.71 14.10
C GLN A 67 -5.04 6.35 12.74
N ILE A 68 -5.40 7.64 12.75
CA ILE A 68 -5.37 8.50 11.56
C ILE A 68 -4.23 9.49 11.74
N ILE A 69 -3.42 9.65 10.69
CA ILE A 69 -2.37 10.67 10.58
C ILE A 69 -2.61 11.50 9.33
N TYR A 70 -2.04 12.71 9.30
CA TYR A 70 -2.29 13.65 8.21
C TYR A 70 -1.01 14.05 7.49
N THR A 71 -1.12 14.26 6.18
CA THR A 71 -0.06 14.89 5.38
C THR A 71 0.11 16.35 5.77
N ASP A 72 1.24 16.95 5.40
CA ASP A 72 1.53 18.37 5.61
C ASP A 72 1.03 19.28 4.48
N ILE A 73 0.30 18.72 3.52
CA ILE A 73 -0.38 19.41 2.42
C ILE A 73 -1.81 18.89 2.26
N THR A 74 -2.69 19.67 1.62
CA THR A 74 -4.05 19.27 1.25
C THR A 74 -4.09 18.50 -0.06
N LEU A 75 -5.18 17.76 -0.30
CA LEU A 75 -5.44 17.11 -1.59
C LEU A 75 -5.59 18.16 -2.68
N GLU A 76 -6.30 19.26 -2.40
CA GLU A 76 -6.41 20.37 -3.35
C GLU A 76 -5.02 20.87 -3.80
N SER A 77 -4.10 21.06 -2.86
CA SER A 77 -2.72 21.47 -3.18
C SER A 77 -2.00 20.40 -4.02
N PHE A 78 -2.19 19.13 -3.72
CA PHE A 78 -1.59 18.03 -4.47
C PHE A 78 -2.04 18.01 -5.94
N ILE A 79 -3.33 18.24 -6.21
CA ILE A 79 -3.92 18.08 -7.56
C ILE A 79 -3.93 19.36 -8.41
N THR A 80 -3.95 20.55 -7.81
CA THR A 80 -4.11 21.82 -8.55
C THR A 80 -2.79 22.43 -9.02
N ASN A 81 -1.66 22.01 -8.44
CA ASN A 81 -0.36 22.58 -8.79
C ASN A 81 0.16 22.00 -10.12
N PRO A 82 0.67 22.85 -11.03
CA PRO A 82 1.24 22.40 -12.31
C PRO A 82 2.52 21.56 -12.12
N VAL A 83 3.20 21.74 -10.98
CA VAL A 83 4.30 20.89 -10.52
C VAL A 83 3.81 20.15 -9.28
N PRO A 84 3.77 18.79 -9.29
CA PRO A 84 3.27 18.03 -8.15
C PRO A 84 4.02 18.35 -6.86
N VAL A 85 3.31 18.88 -5.87
CA VAL A 85 3.82 19.09 -4.51
C VAL A 85 3.50 17.83 -3.73
N TYR A 86 4.52 17.09 -3.29
CA TYR A 86 4.33 15.85 -2.53
C TYR A 86 4.33 16.11 -1.02
N PRO A 87 3.56 15.33 -0.24
CA PRO A 87 3.70 15.31 1.21
C PRO A 87 5.12 14.97 1.65
N ASN A 88 5.56 15.55 2.76
CA ASN A 88 6.86 15.26 3.34
C ASN A 88 6.85 13.91 4.08
N GLU A 89 7.65 12.95 3.61
CA GLU A 89 7.67 11.58 4.14
C GLU A 89 8.12 11.52 5.61
N GLN A 90 9.12 12.34 5.99
CA GLN A 90 9.61 12.42 7.37
C GLN A 90 8.51 12.90 8.32
N LYS A 91 7.82 14.00 7.98
CA LYS A 91 6.74 14.55 8.82
C LYS A 91 5.58 13.58 8.94
N LEU A 92 5.26 12.86 7.86
CA LEU A 92 4.21 11.83 7.88
C LEU A 92 4.59 10.69 8.83
N ILE A 93 5.78 10.10 8.64
CA ILE A 93 6.21 8.94 9.43
C ILE A 93 6.45 9.27 10.90
N ASN A 94 6.91 10.48 11.22
CA ASN A 94 7.12 10.90 12.62
C ASN A 94 5.84 10.86 13.47
N GLN A 95 4.65 10.99 12.87
CA GLN A 95 3.37 10.93 13.60
C GLN A 95 3.02 9.54 14.13
N ILE A 96 3.66 8.48 13.60
CA ILE A 96 3.43 7.08 14.01
C ILE A 96 4.24 6.74 15.29
N GLY A 97 5.29 7.51 15.55
CA GLY A 97 6.29 7.22 16.59
C GLY A 97 7.21 6.05 16.21
N ASN A 98 7.88 5.47 17.21
CA ASN A 98 8.88 4.43 16.98
C ASN A 98 8.25 3.08 16.62
N PHE A 99 8.75 2.43 15.57
CA PHE A 99 8.40 1.06 15.18
C PHE A 99 9.61 0.33 14.60
N ASN A 100 9.54 -0.99 14.51
CA ASN A 100 10.63 -1.80 13.95
C ASN A 100 10.32 -2.30 12.53
N LYS A 101 9.03 -2.54 12.27
CA LYS A 101 8.54 -3.06 11.01
C LYS A 101 7.36 -2.23 10.52
N ILE A 102 7.33 -1.95 9.22
CA ILE A 102 6.22 -1.28 8.56
C ILE A 102 5.86 -2.02 7.26
N VAL A 103 4.56 -2.21 7.05
CA VAL A 103 3.99 -2.67 5.78
C VAL A 103 3.14 -1.55 5.21
N LEU A 104 3.38 -1.18 3.96
CA LEU A 104 2.70 -0.07 3.29
C LEU A 104 1.73 -0.58 2.22
N ALA A 105 0.57 0.06 2.13
CA ALA A 105 -0.48 -0.20 1.15
C ALA A 105 -1.20 1.10 0.78
N GLY A 106 -2.25 1.02 -0.05
CA GLY A 106 -3.05 2.17 -0.45
C GLY A 106 -2.61 2.83 -1.76
N PHE A 107 -2.77 4.14 -1.87
CA PHE A 107 -2.72 4.85 -3.14
C PHE A 107 -1.54 5.84 -3.22
N HIS A 108 -0.85 6.00 -4.34
CA HIS A 108 -0.72 5.07 -5.47
C HIS A 108 0.55 4.22 -5.30
N GLU A 109 0.54 2.96 -5.75
CA GLU A 109 1.66 2.02 -5.55
C GLU A 109 2.98 2.56 -6.08
N THR A 110 2.98 3.03 -7.33
CA THR A 110 4.20 3.41 -8.04
C THR A 110 4.78 4.75 -7.64
N ASP A 111 4.03 5.50 -6.84
CA ASP A 111 4.32 6.88 -6.50
C ASP A 111 4.32 7.06 -4.98
N CYS A 112 3.24 7.55 -4.37
CA CYS A 112 3.20 7.86 -2.95
C CYS A 112 3.60 6.69 -2.04
N VAL A 113 3.07 5.48 -2.27
CA VAL A 113 3.40 4.29 -1.46
C VAL A 113 4.89 3.96 -1.57
N LYS A 114 5.40 3.94 -2.80
CA LYS A 114 6.82 3.72 -3.07
C LYS A 114 7.71 4.76 -2.38
N ARG A 115 7.36 6.05 -2.45
CA ARG A 115 8.15 7.13 -1.84
C ARG A 115 8.27 6.97 -0.32
N VAL A 116 7.15 6.75 0.35
CA VAL A 116 7.12 6.56 1.81
C VAL A 116 7.85 5.26 2.20
N ALA A 117 7.68 4.18 1.43
CA ALA A 117 8.39 2.92 1.67
C ALA A 117 9.92 3.07 1.49
N GLN A 118 10.37 3.79 0.45
CA GLN A 118 11.78 4.07 0.23
C GLN A 118 12.37 4.87 1.39
N TYR A 119 11.65 5.90 1.83
CA TYR A 119 12.05 6.69 2.99
C TYR A 119 12.19 5.79 4.23
N CYS A 120 11.19 4.96 4.55
CA CYS A 120 11.25 4.05 5.70
C CYS A 120 12.43 3.06 5.61
N TYR A 121 12.65 2.48 4.44
CA TYR A 121 13.77 1.57 4.21
C TYR A 121 15.13 2.25 4.39
N GLN A 122 15.27 3.51 3.93
CA GLN A 122 16.48 4.31 4.10
C GLN A 122 16.75 4.65 5.58
N GLN A 123 15.70 4.80 6.39
CA GLN A 123 15.82 4.97 7.85
C GLN A 123 16.13 3.66 8.60
N GLY A 124 16.22 2.53 7.89
CA GLY A 124 16.61 1.24 8.46
C GLY A 124 15.46 0.40 9.03
N TYR A 125 14.20 0.78 8.80
CA TYR A 125 13.05 -0.03 9.21
C TYR A 125 12.89 -1.28 8.35
N ASP A 126 12.43 -2.39 8.94
CA ASP A 126 11.97 -3.56 8.18
C ASP A 126 10.71 -3.17 7.38
N THR A 127 10.88 -2.95 6.08
CA THR A 127 9.89 -2.29 5.24
C THR A 127 9.42 -3.21 4.11
N LEU A 128 8.11 -3.35 3.96
CA LEU A 128 7.46 -4.11 2.89
C LEU A 128 6.33 -3.29 2.26
N ILE A 129 6.10 -3.44 0.97
CA ILE A 129 4.89 -2.96 0.30
C ILE A 129 3.97 -4.17 0.05
N ASP A 130 2.74 -4.12 0.57
CA ASP A 130 1.68 -5.06 0.22
C ASP A 130 1.01 -4.59 -1.07
N ILE A 131 1.59 -5.00 -2.20
CA ILE A 131 1.11 -4.62 -3.54
C ILE A 131 -0.33 -5.08 -3.78
N ASP A 132 -0.76 -6.18 -3.15
CA ASP A 132 -2.13 -6.67 -3.32
C ASP A 132 -3.16 -5.68 -2.76
N LEU A 133 -2.79 -4.88 -1.75
CA LEU A 133 -3.67 -3.89 -1.11
C LEU A 133 -3.41 -2.45 -1.55
N THR A 134 -2.74 -2.24 -2.70
CA THR A 134 -2.64 -0.92 -3.32
C THR A 134 -3.81 -0.68 -4.29
N ASP A 135 -3.71 0.30 -5.17
CA ASP A 135 -4.51 0.41 -6.39
C ASP A 135 -4.63 -0.88 -7.21
N ASN A 136 -3.70 -1.84 -7.11
CA ASN A 136 -3.81 -3.14 -7.77
C ASN A 136 -4.91 -4.03 -7.17
N PHE A 137 -5.39 -3.73 -5.96
CA PHE A 137 -6.40 -4.51 -5.24
C PHE A 137 -7.65 -4.78 -6.08
N PHE A 138 -8.17 -3.77 -6.78
CA PHE A 138 -9.43 -3.88 -7.54
C PHE A 138 -9.33 -4.85 -8.73
N VAL A 139 -8.12 -5.18 -9.17
CA VAL A 139 -7.86 -6.17 -10.20
C VAL A 139 -7.51 -7.51 -9.56
N LEU A 140 -6.62 -7.52 -8.57
CA LEU A 140 -6.08 -8.74 -7.98
C LEU A 140 -7.10 -9.48 -7.11
N ALA A 141 -7.95 -8.76 -6.35
CA ALA A 141 -8.94 -9.36 -5.47
C ALA A 141 -10.01 -10.18 -6.21
N LYS A 142 -10.17 -9.97 -7.52
CA LYS A 142 -11.08 -10.74 -8.37
C LYS A 142 -10.55 -12.14 -8.70
N ASP A 143 -9.24 -12.35 -8.59
CA ASP A 143 -8.61 -13.63 -8.89
C ASP A 143 -8.54 -14.50 -7.63
N THR A 144 -9.58 -15.29 -7.39
CA THR A 144 -9.70 -16.15 -6.18
C THR A 144 -8.67 -17.28 -6.11
N ASN A 145 -8.07 -17.64 -7.26
CA ASN A 145 -6.99 -18.63 -7.30
C ASN A 145 -5.70 -18.05 -6.71
N TYR A 146 -5.45 -16.77 -6.96
CA TYR A 146 -4.29 -16.04 -6.47
C TYR A 146 -4.52 -15.37 -5.11
N PHE A 147 -5.45 -14.42 -5.05
CA PHE A 147 -5.60 -13.52 -3.92
C PHE A 147 -6.09 -14.26 -2.67
N LYS A 148 -5.44 -14.02 -1.54
CA LYS A 148 -5.79 -14.61 -0.24
C LYS A 148 -6.03 -13.50 0.78
N ILE A 149 -7.19 -13.53 1.42
CA ILE A 149 -7.60 -12.46 2.36
C ILE A 149 -6.67 -12.40 3.57
N ASP A 150 -6.10 -13.51 4.01
CA ASP A 150 -5.36 -13.67 5.26
C ASP A 150 -3.83 -13.61 5.12
N GLU A 151 -3.30 -13.61 3.90
CA GLU A 151 -1.86 -13.56 3.65
C GLU A 151 -1.49 -12.67 2.45
N TYR A 152 -0.33 -12.02 2.55
CA TYR A 152 0.36 -11.41 1.42
C TYR A 152 1.66 -12.17 1.17
N ASN A 153 1.92 -12.52 -0.10
CA ASN A 153 3.16 -13.17 -0.50
C ASN A 153 3.70 -12.59 -1.82
N PRO A 154 4.77 -11.78 -1.78
CA PRO A 154 5.33 -11.14 -2.98
C PRO A 154 5.92 -12.13 -3.99
N ILE A 155 6.32 -13.33 -3.56
CA ILE A 155 6.80 -14.39 -4.46
C ILE A 155 5.63 -14.98 -5.24
N LYS A 156 4.51 -15.26 -4.57
CA LYS A 156 3.28 -15.71 -5.25
C LYS A 156 2.78 -14.66 -6.24
N LEU A 157 2.86 -13.36 -5.91
CA LEU A 157 2.49 -12.28 -6.83
C LEU A 157 3.34 -12.32 -8.10
N LYS A 158 4.66 -12.45 -7.95
CA LYS A 158 5.59 -12.57 -9.08
C LYS A 158 5.27 -13.78 -9.95
N GLU A 159 5.07 -14.95 -9.35
CA GLU A 159 4.73 -16.18 -10.07
C GLU A 159 3.40 -16.02 -10.80
N HIS A 160 2.40 -15.42 -10.15
CA HIS A 160 1.10 -15.13 -10.72
C HIS A 160 1.21 -14.23 -11.96
N LEU A 161 1.93 -13.11 -11.86
CA LEU A 161 2.13 -12.19 -12.98
C LEU A 161 2.88 -12.85 -14.15
N LEU A 162 3.90 -13.65 -13.86
CA LEU A 162 4.63 -14.39 -14.90
C LEU A 162 3.81 -15.52 -15.54
N SER A 163 2.88 -16.11 -14.81
CA SER A 163 1.98 -17.14 -15.35
C SER A 163 0.98 -16.56 -16.35
N LYS A 164 0.53 -15.32 -16.13
CA LYS A 164 -0.36 -14.58 -17.04
C LYS A 164 0.37 -13.99 -18.24
N ASP A 165 1.59 -13.50 -18.03
CA ASP A 165 2.43 -12.94 -19.08
C ASP A 165 3.92 -13.21 -18.79
N PRO A 166 4.52 -14.23 -19.43
CA PRO A 166 5.95 -14.52 -19.26
C PRO A 166 6.86 -13.34 -19.64
N SER A 167 6.41 -12.43 -20.50
CA SER A 167 7.17 -11.25 -20.92
C SER A 167 7.24 -10.17 -19.82
N ALA A 168 6.37 -10.23 -18.80
CA ALA A 168 6.34 -9.34 -17.66
C ALA A 168 7.66 -9.37 -16.84
N LYS A 169 8.51 -10.39 -17.02
CA LYS A 169 9.83 -10.50 -16.34
C LYS A 169 10.65 -9.21 -16.44
N ARG A 170 10.66 -8.56 -17.61
CA ARG A 170 11.39 -7.30 -17.81
C ARG A 170 10.79 -6.15 -16.99
N LEU A 171 9.47 -6.08 -16.93
CA LEU A 171 8.73 -5.09 -16.14
C LEU A 171 9.00 -5.30 -14.64
N LEU A 172 8.87 -6.52 -14.15
CA LEU A 172 9.11 -6.88 -12.75
C LEU A 172 10.54 -6.47 -12.32
N THR A 173 11.54 -6.76 -13.16
CA THR A 173 12.95 -6.39 -12.89
C THR A 173 13.16 -4.89 -12.86
N ARG A 174 12.45 -4.11 -13.68
CA ARG A 174 12.58 -2.65 -13.67
C ARG A 174 11.84 -2.01 -12.49
N LYS A 175 10.66 -2.52 -12.17
CA LYS A 175 9.71 -1.89 -11.25
C LYS A 175 9.90 -2.33 -9.80
N TYR A 176 10.13 -3.63 -9.57
CA TYR A 176 10.06 -4.25 -8.24
C TYR A 176 11.40 -4.85 -7.77
N GLN A 177 12.53 -4.41 -8.35
CA GLN A 177 13.87 -4.84 -7.93
C GLN A 177 14.29 -4.34 -6.55
N HIS A 178 13.61 -3.32 -6.01
CA HIS A 178 13.97 -2.77 -4.71
C HIS A 178 13.59 -3.74 -3.57
N PRO A 179 14.42 -3.92 -2.53
CA PRO A 179 14.17 -4.88 -1.45
C PRO A 179 12.82 -4.73 -0.74
N MET A 180 12.26 -3.52 -0.68
CA MET A 180 10.94 -3.25 -0.08
C MET A 180 9.77 -3.98 -0.76
N TYR A 181 9.96 -4.48 -1.99
CA TYR A 181 8.96 -5.30 -2.68
C TYR A 181 9.14 -6.80 -2.40
N ASN A 182 10.31 -7.21 -1.89
CA ASN A 182 10.65 -8.58 -1.49
C ASN A 182 10.28 -9.68 -2.53
N MET A 183 10.35 -9.35 -3.82
CA MET A 183 10.01 -10.27 -4.92
C MET A 183 11.19 -11.17 -5.36
N ASN A 184 12.35 -11.07 -4.70
CA ASN A 184 13.59 -11.79 -5.04
C ASN A 184 13.87 -11.78 -6.56
N ILE A 185 13.92 -10.58 -7.14
CA ILE A 185 14.21 -10.38 -8.56
C ILE A 185 15.70 -10.14 -8.69
N GLY A 186 16.47 -11.20 -8.96
CA GLY A 186 17.91 -11.23 -9.25
C GLY A 186 18.72 -9.98 -8.88
N ASN A 187 19.46 -10.05 -7.77
CA ASN A 187 20.11 -8.92 -7.10
C ASN A 187 20.98 -8.02 -8.01
N LYS A 188 20.59 -6.75 -8.15
CA LYS A 188 21.51 -5.63 -8.44
C LYS A 188 21.71 -4.65 -7.27
N TYR A 189 20.88 -4.71 -6.22
CA TYR A 189 21.04 -3.87 -5.04
C TYR A 189 21.96 -4.53 -4.02
N LYS A 190 23.26 -4.23 -4.09
CA LYS A 190 24.11 -4.29 -2.90
C LYS A 190 23.90 -2.98 -2.13
N LYS A 191 23.55 -3.05 -0.85
CA LYS A 191 23.62 -1.89 0.06
C LYS A 191 25.03 -1.31 -0.06
N LYS A 192 25.14 -0.04 -0.44
CA LYS A 192 26.36 0.75 -0.26
C LYS A 192 26.39 1.27 1.16
#